data_AF-A0A8T7F0V6-F1
#
_entry.id   AF-A0A8T7F0V6-F1
#
_cell.length_a   1.000
_cell.length_b   1.000
_cell.length_c   1.000
_cell.angle_alpha   90.00
_cell.angle_beta   90.00
_cell.angle_gamma   90.00
#
_symmetry.space_group_name_H-M   'P 1'
#
loop_
_entity.id
_entity.type
_entity.pdbx_description
1 polymer ?
#
loop_
_entity_poly.entity_id
_entity_poly.type
_entity_poly.pdbx_seq_one_letter_code
_entity_poly.pdbx_strand_id
1 'polypeptide(L)'
;MRKALFFITLLLIISGYTPAYSDSYRQQGDQLPFGETVTGEITSEEFRQLYTFSGNEGQVIAIRMTRVEGDLDPVVLLMNTNGVVLGYSDDEDEGRNALISSQRLPANGTYVVIATRFGHEHGNTTGTYEIRMDSLGATASSGSSLNLGTSIVGEITNERHEVIYTFQAERGQVINIYMKRTSGNLDPLLDLFDASGGYLISGDDDPNSYGSLNAAILNFMIPNNGSYIIRATRWGYDAGTSSGSFLIELTEIPPETLGTRPTNARFMAYDDTVASQIDNEISIRFFQFDATRGDVISAVASRETGNISPQLSLLYMDLRPISVGTTGSGQEESRISATIPENGRYLLAVSRFRGAEGTSEGEFSLTLIGRQGIGGGDALEIVYEAQVTGIIDSAHASETYIFLGEEGDLVTITMQRLDGNLDCLLTLQDETGKQLIFNDDIEQGVVQDSRISRFRLPADGLYRIEASRFDRIAGTTSGAYSLTLVKEN
;
A
#
# COMPACT_ATOMS: atom_id res chain seq x y z
N MET A 1 4.96 -23.42 -44.22
CA MET A 1 4.23 -24.34 -45.13
C MET A 1 2.77 -23.92 -45.12
N ARG A 2 2.14 -23.86 -46.30
CA ARG A 2 0.76 -23.37 -46.49
C ARG A 2 -0.23 -24.23 -45.68
N LYS A 3 -0.82 -23.69 -44.61
CA LYS A 3 -2.00 -24.29 -43.97
C LYS A 3 -3.22 -23.89 -44.80
N ALA A 4 -3.88 -24.89 -45.37
CA ALA A 4 -5.12 -24.72 -46.10
C ALA A 4 -6.23 -24.33 -45.11
N LEU A 5 -6.85 -23.18 -45.35
CA LEU A 5 -8.02 -22.71 -44.64
C LEU A 5 -9.22 -23.55 -45.11
N PHE A 6 -9.51 -24.67 -44.42
CA PHE A 6 -10.75 -25.41 -44.65
C PHE A 6 -11.89 -24.71 -43.92
N PHE A 7 -12.53 -23.75 -44.59
CA PHE A 7 -13.86 -23.31 -44.21
C PHE A 7 -14.84 -24.46 -44.51
N ILE A 8 -15.07 -25.33 -43.54
CA ILE A 8 -16.26 -26.19 -43.57
C ILE A 8 -17.44 -25.27 -43.27
N THR A 9 -18.22 -25.02 -44.31
CA THR A 9 -19.43 -24.20 -44.24
C THR A 9 -20.48 -24.99 -43.43
N LEU A 10 -20.86 -24.49 -42.27
CA LEU A 10 -21.99 -24.98 -41.49
C LEU A 10 -23.28 -24.82 -42.32
N LEU A 11 -23.69 -25.86 -43.03
CA LEU A 11 -24.95 -25.88 -43.76
C LEU A 11 -26.05 -26.48 -42.89
N LEU A 12 -26.66 -25.64 -42.04
CA LEU A 12 -27.93 -25.95 -41.41
C LEU A 12 -29.04 -25.82 -42.47
N ILE A 13 -29.40 -26.92 -43.12
CA ILE A 13 -30.59 -26.98 -43.98
C ILE A 13 -31.82 -26.92 -43.07
N ILE A 14 -32.41 -25.72 -42.92
CA ILE A 14 -33.71 -25.53 -42.27
C ILE A 14 -34.78 -25.63 -43.35
N SER A 15 -35.35 -26.83 -43.52
CA SER A 15 -36.68 -26.99 -44.11
C SER A 15 -37.73 -26.87 -43.00
N GLY A 16 -38.82 -26.16 -43.29
CA GLY A 16 -39.65 -25.46 -42.31
C GLY A 16 -40.41 -26.28 -41.24
N TYR A 17 -40.82 -25.53 -40.22
CA TYR A 17 -41.78 -25.84 -39.14
C TYR A 17 -41.33 -26.80 -38.01
N THR A 18 -40.86 -26.25 -36.88
CA THR A 18 -41.48 -26.25 -35.52
C THR A 18 -40.45 -25.93 -34.41
N PRO A 19 -40.85 -25.27 -33.29
CA PRO A 19 -39.94 -24.74 -32.28
C PRO A 19 -39.59 -25.80 -31.20
N ALA A 20 -38.88 -26.86 -31.58
CA ALA A 20 -38.55 -27.96 -30.66
C ALA A 20 -37.05 -28.15 -30.36
N TYR A 21 -36.14 -27.53 -31.12
CA TYR A 21 -34.70 -27.69 -30.90
C TYR A 21 -34.13 -26.82 -29.78
N SER A 22 -34.80 -25.73 -29.40
CA SER A 22 -34.37 -24.89 -28.27
C SER A 22 -34.62 -25.52 -26.90
N ASP A 23 -35.56 -26.47 -26.81
CA ASP A 23 -35.90 -27.16 -25.55
C ASP A 23 -34.94 -28.32 -25.22
N SER A 24 -34.34 -28.98 -26.22
CA SER A 24 -33.41 -30.09 -25.99
C SER A 24 -32.07 -29.67 -25.38
N TYR A 25 -31.63 -28.42 -25.56
CA TYR A 25 -30.40 -27.92 -24.92
C TYR A 25 -30.59 -27.53 -23.45
N ARG A 26 -31.84 -27.31 -23.00
CA ARG A 26 -32.15 -26.89 -21.62
C ARG A 26 -32.27 -28.06 -20.63
N GLN A 27 -32.34 -29.30 -21.11
CA GLN A 27 -32.65 -30.47 -20.27
C GLN A 27 -31.60 -31.59 -20.26
N GLN A 28 -30.43 -31.42 -20.90
CA GLN A 28 -29.50 -32.54 -21.11
C GLN A 28 -28.01 -32.22 -20.93
N GLY A 29 -27.65 -31.06 -20.37
CA GLY A 29 -26.25 -30.72 -20.09
C GLY A 29 -25.95 -30.70 -18.59
N ASP A 30 -24.84 -31.31 -18.19
CA ASP A 30 -24.35 -31.24 -16.82
C ASP A 30 -24.00 -29.79 -16.45
N GLN A 31 -24.01 -29.46 -15.17
CA GLN A 31 -23.55 -28.13 -14.74
C GLN A 31 -22.03 -28.04 -14.87
N LEU A 32 -21.53 -26.91 -15.37
CA LEU A 32 -20.12 -26.54 -15.29
C LEU A 32 -19.98 -25.35 -14.34
N PRO A 33 -19.66 -25.58 -13.06
CA PRO A 33 -19.48 -24.51 -12.08
C PRO A 33 -18.23 -23.69 -12.37
N PHE A 34 -18.26 -22.40 -12.00
CA PHE A 34 -17.07 -21.56 -12.07
C PHE A 34 -16.00 -22.03 -11.07
N GLY A 35 -14.76 -22.11 -11.51
CA GLY A 35 -13.60 -22.42 -10.69
C GLY A 35 -13.44 -23.90 -10.33
N GLU A 36 -14.33 -24.77 -10.81
CA GLU A 36 -14.27 -26.21 -10.60
C GLU A 36 -13.80 -26.92 -11.87
N THR A 37 -13.00 -27.98 -11.70
CA THR A 37 -12.61 -28.87 -12.79
C THR A 37 -13.60 -30.04 -12.85
N VAL A 38 -14.19 -30.23 -14.01
CA VAL A 38 -15.08 -31.35 -14.33
C VAL A 38 -14.34 -32.32 -15.24
N THR A 39 -14.45 -33.62 -14.99
CA THR A 39 -13.90 -34.65 -15.87
C THR A 39 -14.97 -35.22 -16.80
N GLY A 40 -14.56 -35.63 -17.99
CA GLY A 40 -15.43 -36.26 -18.97
C GLY A 40 -14.67 -37.23 -19.88
N GLU A 41 -15.41 -37.88 -20.78
CA GLU A 41 -14.86 -38.80 -21.77
C GLU A 41 -15.52 -38.57 -23.13
N ILE A 42 -14.71 -38.54 -24.18
CA ILE A 42 -15.18 -38.51 -25.57
C ILE A 42 -14.89 -39.86 -26.21
N THR A 43 -15.94 -40.53 -26.68
CA THR A 43 -15.85 -41.85 -27.31
C THR A 43 -16.31 -41.80 -28.77
N SER A 44 -16.24 -42.92 -29.48
CA SER A 44 -16.78 -43.02 -30.84
C SER A 44 -18.31 -42.96 -30.88
N GLU A 45 -18.98 -43.38 -29.81
CA GLU A 45 -20.45 -43.35 -29.69
C GLU A 45 -20.93 -42.00 -29.15
N GLU A 46 -20.22 -41.44 -28.17
CA GLU A 46 -20.50 -40.14 -27.55
C GLU A 46 -19.35 -39.16 -27.87
N PHE A 47 -19.41 -38.57 -29.06
CA PHE A 47 -18.36 -37.68 -29.57
C PHE A 47 -18.44 -36.23 -29.04
N ARG A 48 -19.46 -35.91 -28.22
CA ARG A 48 -19.64 -34.61 -27.59
C ARG A 48 -20.35 -34.73 -26.24
N GLN A 49 -20.00 -33.85 -25.32
CA GLN A 49 -20.70 -33.63 -24.07
C GLN A 49 -21.12 -32.16 -23.97
N LEU A 50 -22.27 -31.92 -23.33
CA LEU A 50 -22.84 -30.59 -23.17
C LEU A 50 -22.81 -30.21 -21.70
N TYR A 51 -22.36 -29.00 -21.44
CA TYR A 51 -22.45 -28.37 -20.13
C TYR A 51 -23.26 -27.09 -20.18
N THR A 52 -23.88 -26.73 -19.08
CA THR A 52 -24.64 -25.49 -18.93
C THR A 52 -24.16 -24.67 -17.74
N PHE A 53 -24.25 -23.35 -17.85
CA PHE A 53 -24.02 -22.42 -16.74
C PHE A 53 -24.85 -21.15 -16.91
N SER A 54 -25.06 -20.41 -15.82
CA SER A 54 -25.70 -19.09 -15.84
C SER A 54 -24.62 -18.01 -15.83
N GLY A 55 -24.72 -17.04 -16.74
CA GLY A 55 -23.79 -15.92 -16.85
C GLY A 55 -24.48 -14.57 -16.94
N ASN A 56 -23.77 -13.52 -16.55
CA ASN A 56 -24.26 -12.15 -16.59
C ASN A 56 -23.73 -11.39 -17.82
N GLU A 57 -24.48 -10.40 -18.30
CA GLU A 57 -24.06 -9.50 -19.36
C GLU A 57 -22.75 -8.80 -18.99
N GLY A 58 -21.79 -8.81 -19.92
CA GLY A 58 -20.49 -8.16 -19.73
C GLY A 58 -19.50 -8.94 -18.87
N GLN A 59 -19.91 -10.05 -18.25
CA GLN A 59 -19.02 -11.00 -17.61
C GLN A 59 -18.09 -11.61 -18.66
N VAL A 60 -16.81 -11.74 -18.33
CA VAL A 60 -15.79 -12.36 -19.16
C VAL A 60 -15.39 -13.68 -18.54
N ILE A 61 -15.30 -14.72 -19.35
CA ILE A 61 -14.97 -16.07 -18.90
C ILE A 61 -13.83 -16.67 -19.72
N ALA A 62 -13.10 -17.59 -19.11
CA ALA A 62 -12.17 -18.47 -19.80
C ALA A 62 -12.67 -19.91 -19.68
N ILE A 63 -12.51 -20.71 -20.73
CA ILE A 63 -12.85 -22.14 -20.73
C ILE A 63 -11.66 -22.92 -21.27
N ARG A 64 -11.14 -23.85 -20.48
CA ARG A 64 -10.02 -24.71 -20.84
C ARG A 64 -10.47 -26.16 -20.85
N MET A 65 -10.15 -26.89 -21.91
CA MET A 65 -10.35 -28.33 -22.03
C MET A 65 -9.02 -29.01 -22.33
N THR A 66 -8.60 -29.90 -21.43
CA THR A 66 -7.30 -30.58 -21.48
C THR A 66 -7.51 -32.07 -21.62
N ARG A 67 -6.84 -32.72 -22.59
CA ARG A 67 -6.84 -34.19 -22.67
C ARG A 67 -6.06 -34.78 -21.49
N VAL A 68 -6.64 -35.78 -20.82
CA VAL A 68 -5.99 -36.55 -19.75
C VAL A 68 -5.47 -37.89 -20.27
N GLU A 69 -6.29 -38.68 -20.96
CA GLU A 69 -5.89 -39.96 -21.56
C GLU A 69 -6.36 -40.09 -23.01
N GLY A 70 -5.85 -41.11 -23.72
CA GLY A 70 -6.22 -41.41 -25.11
C GLY A 70 -5.50 -40.53 -26.13
N ASP A 71 -6.11 -40.41 -27.32
CA ASP A 71 -5.61 -39.62 -28.44
C ASP A 71 -6.49 -38.39 -28.76
N LEU A 72 -7.42 -38.06 -27.85
CA LEU A 72 -8.38 -36.96 -27.97
C LEU A 72 -7.72 -35.67 -28.46
N ASP A 73 -8.32 -35.10 -29.50
CA ASP A 73 -8.00 -33.77 -30.01
C ASP A 73 -9.15 -32.84 -29.59
N PRO A 74 -9.12 -32.28 -28.36
CA PRO A 74 -10.25 -31.58 -27.76
C PRO A 74 -10.64 -30.33 -28.53
N VAL A 75 -11.94 -30.07 -28.59
CA VAL A 75 -12.53 -28.86 -29.14
C VAL A 75 -13.59 -28.36 -28.17
N VAL A 76 -13.57 -27.06 -27.87
CA VAL A 76 -14.57 -26.42 -27.04
C VAL A 76 -15.35 -25.37 -27.83
N LEU A 77 -16.67 -25.40 -27.72
CA LEU A 77 -17.56 -24.36 -28.24
C LEU A 77 -18.36 -23.75 -27.10
N LEU A 78 -18.55 -22.45 -27.16
CA LEU A 78 -19.44 -21.72 -26.26
C LEU A 78 -20.55 -21.09 -27.10
N MET A 79 -21.80 -21.32 -26.72
CA MET A 79 -22.95 -20.75 -27.40
C MET A 79 -24.01 -20.27 -26.40
N ASN A 80 -24.88 -19.36 -26.84
CA ASN A 80 -26.09 -19.04 -26.10
C ASN A 80 -27.21 -20.05 -26.39
N THR A 81 -28.30 -19.98 -25.63
CA THR A 81 -29.48 -20.85 -25.78
C THR A 81 -30.23 -20.68 -27.11
N ASN A 82 -29.95 -19.63 -27.88
CA ASN A 82 -30.48 -19.43 -29.23
C ASN A 82 -29.62 -20.13 -30.31
N GLY A 83 -28.57 -20.85 -29.92
CA GLY A 83 -27.65 -21.54 -30.83
C GLY A 83 -26.61 -20.64 -31.48
N VAL A 84 -26.45 -19.39 -31.02
CA VAL A 84 -25.40 -18.50 -31.52
C VAL A 84 -24.08 -18.87 -30.86
N VAL A 85 -23.10 -19.26 -31.66
CA VAL A 85 -21.73 -19.52 -31.20
C VAL A 85 -21.05 -18.20 -30.84
N LEU A 86 -20.53 -18.13 -29.63
CA LEU A 86 -19.84 -16.97 -29.06
C LEU A 86 -18.33 -17.18 -29.07
N GLY A 87 -17.87 -18.40 -28.83
CA GLY A 87 -16.45 -18.77 -28.83
C GLY A 87 -16.23 -20.20 -29.31
N TYR A 88 -15.05 -20.45 -29.87
CA TYR A 88 -14.61 -21.74 -30.40
C TYR A 88 -13.09 -21.84 -30.22
N SER A 89 -12.58 -23.00 -29.80
CA SER A 89 -11.13 -23.27 -29.74
C SER A 89 -10.85 -24.77 -29.88
N ASP A 90 -9.73 -25.12 -30.52
CA ASP A 90 -9.22 -26.49 -30.73
C ASP A 90 -7.74 -26.63 -30.29
N ASP A 91 -6.87 -25.73 -30.73
CA ASP A 91 -5.40 -25.82 -30.58
C ASP A 91 -4.76 -24.51 -30.02
N GLU A 92 -5.48 -23.70 -29.24
CA GLU A 92 -4.97 -22.38 -28.79
C GLU A 92 -4.06 -22.42 -27.54
N ASP A 93 -3.81 -23.58 -26.94
CA ASP A 93 -2.92 -23.76 -25.78
C ASP A 93 -1.68 -24.63 -26.11
N GLU A 94 -0.78 -24.89 -25.16
CA GLU A 94 0.37 -25.76 -25.39
C GLU A 94 -0.06 -27.19 -25.80
N GLY A 95 0.14 -27.53 -27.08
CA GLY A 95 -0.13 -28.86 -27.61
C GLY A 95 -1.38 -28.90 -28.51
N ARG A 96 -2.31 -29.81 -28.19
CA ARG A 96 -3.63 -29.95 -28.85
C ARG A 96 -4.78 -29.66 -27.88
N ASN A 97 -4.55 -28.81 -26.89
CA ASN A 97 -5.58 -28.50 -25.90
C ASN A 97 -6.39 -27.29 -26.37
N ALA A 98 -7.67 -27.25 -26.00
CA ALA A 98 -8.56 -26.17 -26.38
C ALA A 98 -8.69 -25.15 -25.25
N LEU A 99 -8.59 -23.86 -25.61
CA LEU A 99 -8.71 -22.74 -24.69
C LEU A 99 -9.49 -21.60 -25.34
N ILE A 100 -10.67 -21.30 -24.82
CA ILE A 100 -11.28 -19.98 -25.00
C ILE A 100 -10.69 -19.08 -23.93
N SER A 101 -9.71 -18.26 -24.31
CA SER A 101 -8.90 -17.47 -23.37
C SER A 101 -9.66 -16.29 -22.75
N SER A 102 -10.61 -15.70 -23.47
CA SER A 102 -11.42 -14.57 -23.01
C SER A 102 -12.69 -14.44 -23.84
N GLN A 103 -13.85 -14.80 -23.27
CA GLN A 103 -15.15 -14.56 -23.89
C GLN A 103 -16.01 -13.63 -23.05
N ARG A 104 -16.37 -12.48 -23.62
CA ARG A 104 -17.40 -11.60 -23.06
C ARG A 104 -18.79 -12.15 -23.36
N LEU A 105 -19.61 -12.30 -22.32
CA LEU A 105 -21.00 -12.72 -22.42
C LEU A 105 -21.88 -11.54 -22.87
N PRO A 106 -22.70 -11.70 -23.93
CA PRO A 106 -23.45 -10.59 -24.51
C PRO A 106 -24.72 -10.21 -23.74
N ALA A 107 -25.23 -11.08 -22.85
CA ALA A 107 -26.48 -10.85 -22.12
C ALA A 107 -26.54 -11.66 -20.82
N ASN A 108 -27.46 -11.32 -19.92
CA ASN A 108 -27.83 -12.20 -18.81
C ASN A 108 -28.52 -13.46 -19.37
N GLY A 109 -28.12 -14.64 -18.91
CA GLY A 109 -28.83 -15.87 -19.28
C GLY A 109 -28.03 -17.15 -19.09
N THR A 110 -28.62 -18.25 -19.56
CA THR A 110 -27.96 -19.56 -19.60
C THR A 110 -27.16 -19.69 -20.89
N TYR A 111 -25.98 -20.28 -20.78
CA TYR A 111 -25.06 -20.58 -21.86
C TYR A 111 -24.76 -22.07 -21.91
N VAL A 112 -24.34 -22.56 -23.08
CA VAL A 112 -24.00 -23.96 -23.31
C VAL A 112 -22.54 -24.04 -23.75
N VAL A 113 -21.77 -24.88 -23.05
CA VAL A 113 -20.43 -25.28 -23.45
C VAL A 113 -20.51 -26.66 -24.07
N ILE A 114 -19.97 -26.83 -25.28
CA ILE A 114 -19.87 -28.12 -25.96
C ILE A 114 -18.41 -28.54 -25.91
N ALA A 115 -18.13 -29.62 -25.18
CA ALA A 115 -16.86 -30.33 -25.21
C ALA A 115 -16.95 -31.43 -26.28
N THR A 116 -16.05 -31.42 -27.25
CA THR A 116 -16.06 -32.38 -28.36
C THR A 116 -14.64 -32.64 -28.87
N ARG A 117 -14.52 -33.27 -30.04
CA ARG A 117 -13.26 -33.60 -30.69
C ARG A 117 -13.12 -32.94 -32.05
N PHE A 118 -11.89 -32.81 -32.52
CA PHE A 118 -11.60 -32.37 -33.88
C PHE A 118 -12.28 -33.27 -34.91
N GLY A 119 -12.93 -32.67 -35.90
CA GLY A 119 -13.76 -33.38 -36.88
C GLY A 119 -15.15 -33.80 -36.40
N HIS A 120 -15.51 -33.51 -35.14
CA HIS A 120 -16.83 -33.75 -34.55
C HIS A 120 -17.32 -35.19 -34.74
N GLU A 121 -18.53 -35.40 -35.30
CA GLU A 121 -19.10 -36.73 -35.58
C GLU A 121 -18.27 -37.56 -36.57
N HIS A 122 -17.45 -36.90 -37.39
CA HIS A 122 -16.54 -37.53 -38.35
C HIS A 122 -15.11 -37.66 -37.83
N GLY A 123 -14.83 -37.10 -36.64
CA GLY A 123 -13.57 -37.29 -35.93
C GLY A 123 -13.43 -38.72 -35.43
N ASN A 124 -12.19 -39.16 -35.24
CA ASN A 124 -11.89 -40.52 -34.76
C ASN A 124 -11.12 -40.56 -33.44
N THR A 125 -10.74 -39.40 -32.89
CA THR A 125 -9.99 -39.34 -31.64
C THR A 125 -10.91 -39.57 -30.44
N THR A 126 -10.39 -40.19 -29.39
CA THR A 126 -11.13 -40.54 -28.17
C THR A 126 -10.24 -40.39 -26.96
N GLY A 127 -10.85 -40.23 -25.79
CA GLY A 127 -10.11 -40.12 -24.54
C GLY A 127 -10.84 -39.37 -23.45
N THR A 128 -10.26 -39.40 -22.26
CA THR A 128 -10.75 -38.64 -21.11
C THR A 128 -10.18 -37.23 -21.13
N TYR A 129 -10.92 -36.29 -20.55
CA TYR A 129 -10.54 -34.89 -20.46
C TYR A 129 -10.94 -34.27 -19.14
N GLU A 130 -10.29 -33.15 -18.83
CA GLU A 130 -10.67 -32.21 -17.79
C GLU A 130 -11.12 -30.91 -18.46
N ILE A 131 -12.25 -30.36 -18.02
CA ILE A 131 -12.75 -29.04 -18.44
C ILE A 131 -12.94 -28.15 -17.22
N ARG A 132 -12.52 -26.90 -17.35
CA ARG A 132 -12.65 -25.89 -16.30
C ARG A 132 -13.11 -24.56 -16.91
N MET A 133 -14.01 -23.90 -16.22
CA MET A 133 -14.46 -22.54 -16.57
C MET A 133 -14.10 -21.59 -15.43
N ASP A 134 -13.40 -20.51 -15.74
CA ASP A 134 -13.04 -19.47 -14.78
C ASP A 134 -13.73 -18.15 -15.17
N SER A 135 -14.21 -17.42 -14.16
CA SER A 135 -14.69 -16.05 -14.35
C SER A 135 -13.49 -15.12 -14.30
N LEU A 136 -13.26 -14.33 -15.35
CA LEU A 136 -12.21 -13.32 -15.43
C LEU A 136 -12.69 -11.94 -14.96
N GLY A 137 -13.94 -11.81 -14.50
CA GLY A 137 -14.51 -10.53 -14.06
C GLY A 137 -15.39 -9.86 -15.12
N ALA A 138 -15.59 -8.56 -15.02
CA ALA A 138 -16.44 -7.80 -15.96
C ALA A 138 -15.60 -6.95 -16.91
N THR A 139 -16.16 -6.62 -18.08
CA THR A 139 -15.55 -5.64 -18.99
C THR A 139 -15.79 -4.22 -18.50
N ALA A 140 -14.75 -3.40 -18.48
CA ALA A 140 -14.88 -1.97 -18.20
C ALA A 140 -14.83 -1.11 -19.46
N SER A 141 -15.43 0.06 -19.36
CA SER A 141 -15.13 1.21 -20.20
C SER A 141 -14.07 2.10 -19.52
N SER A 142 -13.31 2.89 -20.28
CA SER A 142 -12.38 3.86 -19.67
C SER A 142 -13.15 4.81 -18.76
N GLY A 143 -12.64 5.02 -17.53
CA GLY A 143 -13.32 5.75 -16.46
C GLY A 143 -14.18 4.88 -15.54
N SER A 144 -14.10 3.54 -15.63
CA SER A 144 -14.82 2.66 -14.71
C SER A 144 -14.20 2.69 -13.31
N SER A 145 -15.06 2.59 -12.30
CA SER A 145 -14.62 2.43 -10.91
C SER A 145 -14.12 1.00 -10.68
N LEU A 146 -12.92 0.85 -10.14
CA LEU A 146 -12.33 -0.41 -9.68
C LEU A 146 -12.55 -0.53 -8.18
N ASN A 147 -13.17 -1.63 -7.74
CA ASN A 147 -13.40 -1.89 -6.33
C ASN A 147 -12.36 -2.89 -5.79
N LEU A 148 -12.06 -2.80 -4.50
CA LEU A 148 -11.17 -3.76 -3.82
C LEU A 148 -11.65 -5.20 -4.01
N GLY A 149 -10.73 -6.09 -4.37
CA GLY A 149 -11.00 -7.51 -4.59
C GLY A 149 -11.82 -7.81 -5.86
N THR A 150 -12.05 -6.82 -6.72
CA THR A 150 -12.69 -7.05 -8.03
C THR A 150 -11.65 -7.09 -9.13
N SER A 151 -11.83 -8.02 -10.06
CA SER A 151 -11.04 -8.08 -11.27
C SER A 151 -11.85 -7.57 -12.45
N ILE A 152 -11.21 -6.77 -13.30
CA ILE A 152 -11.81 -6.18 -14.48
C ILE A 152 -10.99 -6.58 -15.69
N VAL A 153 -11.67 -6.99 -16.77
CA VAL A 153 -11.03 -7.24 -18.06
C VAL A 153 -10.96 -5.94 -18.87
N GLY A 154 -9.77 -5.66 -19.37
CA GLY A 154 -9.50 -4.60 -20.32
C GLY A 154 -8.79 -5.12 -21.58
N GLU A 155 -8.62 -4.23 -22.55
CA GLU A 155 -7.91 -4.52 -23.79
C GLU A 155 -7.09 -3.31 -24.21
N ILE A 156 -5.85 -3.57 -24.62
CA ILE A 156 -4.96 -2.59 -25.23
C ILE A 156 -4.78 -2.94 -26.71
N THR A 157 -5.07 -1.99 -27.58
CA THR A 157 -4.87 -2.09 -29.04
C THR A 157 -4.00 -0.93 -29.54
N ASN A 158 -3.70 -0.89 -30.84
CA ASN A 158 -2.97 0.24 -31.42
C ASN A 158 -3.82 1.52 -31.49
N GLU A 159 -5.14 1.39 -31.61
CA GLU A 159 -6.09 2.51 -31.61
C GLU A 159 -6.43 2.98 -30.19
N ARG A 160 -6.35 2.07 -29.21
CA ARG A 160 -6.56 2.34 -27.79
C ARG A 160 -5.38 1.78 -26.99
N HIS A 161 -4.33 2.59 -26.84
CA HIS A 161 -3.11 2.18 -26.15
C HIS A 161 -3.19 2.27 -24.61
N GLU A 162 -4.25 2.86 -24.06
CA GLU A 162 -4.48 2.96 -22.61
C GLU A 162 -5.96 2.83 -22.21
N VAL A 163 -6.18 2.39 -20.97
CA VAL A 163 -7.49 2.35 -20.28
C VAL A 163 -7.33 2.95 -18.90
N ILE A 164 -8.24 3.86 -18.53
CA ILE A 164 -8.23 4.53 -17.23
C ILE A 164 -9.23 3.89 -16.28
N TYR A 165 -8.82 3.66 -15.04
CA TYR A 165 -9.66 3.23 -13.93
C TYR A 165 -9.57 4.22 -12.78
N THR A 166 -10.59 4.27 -11.93
CA THR A 166 -10.56 5.06 -10.69
C THR A 166 -10.93 4.22 -9.50
N PHE A 167 -10.38 4.50 -8.32
CA PHE A 167 -10.83 3.89 -7.07
C PHE A 167 -10.85 4.92 -5.94
N GLN A 168 -11.50 4.59 -4.82
CA GLN A 168 -11.47 5.38 -3.58
C GLN A 168 -10.60 4.65 -2.57
N ALA A 169 -9.79 5.42 -1.82
CA ALA A 169 -9.00 4.87 -0.74
C ALA A 169 -8.80 5.90 0.39
N GLU A 170 -8.47 5.37 1.57
CA GLU A 170 -8.19 6.11 2.78
C GLU A 170 -6.70 6.14 3.06
N ARG A 171 -6.21 7.24 3.63
CA ARG A 171 -4.82 7.44 4.01
C ARG A 171 -4.36 6.29 4.93
N GLY A 172 -3.18 5.77 4.64
CA GLY A 172 -2.59 4.68 5.41
C GLY A 172 -3.01 3.28 4.96
N GLN A 173 -4.05 3.14 4.13
CA GLN A 173 -4.30 1.87 3.44
C GLN A 173 -3.10 1.51 2.58
N VAL A 174 -2.79 0.21 2.50
CA VAL A 174 -1.70 -0.29 1.67
C VAL A 174 -2.30 -1.20 0.61
N ILE A 175 -2.07 -0.90 -0.66
CA ILE A 175 -2.69 -1.59 -1.79
C ILE A 175 -1.65 -2.27 -2.68
N ASN A 176 -2.12 -3.27 -3.41
CA ASN A 176 -1.45 -3.81 -4.58
C ASN A 176 -2.36 -3.66 -5.81
N ILE A 177 -1.77 -3.35 -6.95
CA ILE A 177 -2.45 -3.30 -8.25
C ILE A 177 -1.73 -4.27 -9.16
N TYR A 178 -2.46 -5.19 -9.77
CA TYR A 178 -1.93 -6.17 -10.72
C TYR A 178 -2.57 -5.96 -12.08
N MET A 179 -1.77 -6.09 -13.15
CA MET A 179 -2.23 -6.10 -14.52
C MET A 179 -1.64 -7.31 -15.24
N LYS A 180 -2.44 -8.37 -15.33
CA LYS A 180 -2.06 -9.66 -15.91
C LYS A 180 -2.48 -9.74 -17.37
N ARG A 181 -1.53 -9.97 -18.28
CA ARG A 181 -1.86 -10.24 -19.69
C ARG A 181 -2.64 -11.56 -19.79
N THR A 182 -3.75 -11.55 -20.53
CA THR A 182 -4.56 -12.75 -20.82
C THR A 182 -4.55 -13.15 -22.29
N SER A 183 -4.15 -12.26 -23.21
CA SER A 183 -4.01 -12.59 -24.63
C SER A 183 -2.97 -11.70 -25.34
N GLY A 184 -2.65 -12.05 -26.58
CA GLY A 184 -1.76 -11.25 -27.44
C GLY A 184 -0.31 -11.23 -26.96
N ASN A 185 0.41 -10.18 -27.33
CA ASN A 185 1.80 -9.94 -26.98
C ASN A 185 1.98 -8.75 -26.03
N LEU A 186 0.91 -8.34 -25.34
CA LEU A 186 0.89 -7.18 -24.45
C LEU A 186 2.08 -7.20 -23.49
N ASP A 187 2.74 -6.06 -23.36
CA ASP A 187 3.76 -5.80 -22.36
C ASP A 187 3.16 -4.74 -21.45
N PRO A 188 2.35 -5.13 -20.45
CA PRO A 188 1.56 -4.21 -19.65
C PRO A 188 2.43 -3.26 -18.80
N LEU A 189 1.86 -2.11 -18.49
CA LEU A 189 2.44 -1.10 -17.61
C LEU A 189 1.30 -0.42 -16.83
N LEU A 190 1.53 -0.17 -15.55
CA LEU A 190 0.58 0.52 -14.67
C LEU A 190 1.16 1.84 -14.21
N ASP A 191 0.38 2.90 -14.29
CA ASP A 191 0.69 4.16 -13.60
C ASP A 191 -0.43 4.52 -12.62
N LEU A 192 -0.05 5.09 -11.50
CA LEU A 192 -0.94 5.55 -10.45
C LEU A 192 -0.80 7.06 -10.27
N PHE A 193 -1.93 7.75 -10.20
CA PHE A 193 -2.04 9.17 -10.00
C PHE A 193 -3.01 9.49 -8.87
N ASP A 194 -2.85 10.67 -8.27
CA ASP A 194 -3.86 11.24 -7.38
C ASP A 194 -5.07 11.78 -8.16
N ALA A 195 -6.13 12.20 -7.44
CA ALA A 195 -7.35 12.75 -8.03
C ALA A 195 -7.14 13.98 -8.93
N SER A 196 -6.04 14.71 -8.77
CA SER A 196 -5.71 15.90 -9.56
C SER A 196 -4.90 15.58 -10.82
N GLY A 197 -4.56 14.30 -11.03
CA GLY A 197 -3.67 13.86 -12.10
C GLY A 197 -2.19 14.00 -11.76
N GLY A 198 -1.84 14.23 -10.49
CA GLY A 198 -0.47 14.20 -10.01
C GLY A 198 0.08 12.78 -10.04
N TYR A 199 1.20 12.57 -10.73
CA TYR A 199 1.85 11.27 -10.85
C TYR A 199 2.41 10.81 -9.49
N LEU A 200 2.11 9.57 -9.10
CA LEU A 200 2.56 8.97 -7.84
C LEU A 200 3.63 7.91 -8.07
N ILE A 201 3.32 6.90 -8.88
CA ILE A 201 4.22 5.77 -9.13
C ILE A 201 3.83 5.02 -10.41
N SER A 202 4.78 4.25 -10.94
CA SER A 202 4.59 3.33 -12.07
C SER A 202 5.08 1.94 -11.66
N GLY A 203 4.46 0.91 -12.23
CA GLY A 203 4.82 -0.49 -12.05
C GLY A 203 4.77 -1.23 -13.38
N ASP A 204 5.90 -1.79 -13.78
CA ASP A 204 6.04 -2.73 -14.89
C ASP A 204 6.08 -4.17 -14.33
N ASP A 205 6.82 -5.08 -14.98
CA ASP A 205 7.15 -6.44 -14.58
C ASP A 205 6.92 -6.77 -13.09
N ASP A 206 5.91 -7.59 -12.82
CA ASP A 206 5.55 -8.12 -11.52
C ASP A 206 6.70 -9.02 -11.04
N PRO A 207 7.41 -8.64 -9.95
CA PRO A 207 8.55 -9.39 -9.45
C PRO A 207 8.17 -10.79 -8.95
N ASN A 208 6.88 -11.06 -8.72
CA ASN A 208 6.39 -12.38 -8.29
C ASN A 208 5.97 -13.27 -9.48
N SER A 209 6.00 -12.77 -10.71
CA SER A 209 5.56 -13.47 -11.92
C SER A 209 6.72 -13.72 -12.88
N TYR A 210 7.74 -14.45 -12.42
CA TYR A 210 8.97 -14.74 -13.17
C TYR A 210 8.69 -15.32 -14.56
N GLY A 211 9.29 -14.71 -15.58
CA GLY A 211 9.16 -15.13 -16.98
C GLY A 211 7.88 -14.66 -17.69
N SER A 212 7.03 -13.89 -16.99
CA SER A 212 5.94 -13.13 -17.61
C SER A 212 6.34 -11.66 -17.77
N LEU A 213 5.56 -10.91 -18.55
CA LEU A 213 5.62 -9.45 -18.63
C LEU A 213 4.47 -8.79 -17.85
N ASN A 214 3.80 -9.52 -16.94
CA ASN A 214 2.68 -8.95 -16.19
C ASN A 214 3.13 -7.73 -15.40
N ALA A 215 2.29 -6.72 -15.19
CA ALA A 215 2.69 -5.53 -14.45
C ALA A 215 2.12 -5.50 -13.02
N ALA A 216 2.84 -4.91 -12.07
CA ALA A 216 2.33 -4.70 -10.72
C ALA A 216 2.86 -3.43 -10.03
N ILE A 217 1.98 -2.79 -9.25
CA ILE A 217 2.36 -1.81 -8.21
C ILE A 217 2.11 -2.49 -6.86
N LEU A 218 3.16 -2.67 -6.06
CA LEU A 218 3.10 -3.45 -4.82
C LEU A 218 3.38 -2.59 -3.59
N ASN A 219 2.70 -2.91 -2.48
CA ASN A 219 2.87 -2.30 -1.16
C ASN A 219 2.76 -0.77 -1.18
N PHE A 220 1.91 -0.22 -2.04
CA PHE A 220 1.75 1.24 -2.14
C PHE A 220 0.86 1.75 -1.00
N MET A 221 1.41 2.62 -0.15
CA MET A 221 0.66 3.26 0.91
C MET A 221 -0.05 4.51 0.40
N ILE A 222 -1.35 4.58 0.62
CA ILE A 222 -2.21 5.69 0.23
C ILE A 222 -1.85 6.94 1.05
N PRO A 223 -1.39 8.03 0.42
CA PRO A 223 -0.93 9.22 1.14
C PRO A 223 -2.06 10.09 1.69
N ASN A 224 -3.25 10.09 1.06
CA ASN A 224 -4.36 10.96 1.41
C ASN A 224 -5.70 10.25 1.17
N ASN A 225 -6.74 10.63 1.90
CA ASN A 225 -8.09 10.16 1.60
C ASN A 225 -8.53 10.71 0.23
N GLY A 226 -9.19 9.89 -0.58
CA GLY A 226 -9.88 10.35 -1.78
C GLY A 226 -9.77 9.40 -2.97
N SER A 227 -9.95 9.97 -4.16
CA SER A 227 -9.92 9.22 -5.40
C SER A 227 -8.51 9.10 -5.97
N TYR A 228 -8.23 7.96 -6.58
CA TYR A 228 -6.99 7.67 -7.27
C TYR A 228 -7.29 7.19 -8.69
N ILE A 229 -6.38 7.47 -9.61
CA ILE A 229 -6.50 7.15 -11.03
C ILE A 229 -5.42 6.13 -11.39
N ILE A 230 -5.84 5.02 -11.98
CA ILE A 230 -4.93 4.01 -12.53
C ILE A 230 -4.98 4.13 -14.05
N ARG A 231 -3.81 4.30 -14.68
CA ARG A 231 -3.64 4.13 -16.12
C ARG A 231 -3.08 2.74 -16.38
N ALA A 232 -3.88 1.88 -16.99
CA ALA A 232 -3.43 0.62 -17.55
C ALA A 232 -3.02 0.85 -19.01
N THR A 233 -1.77 0.59 -19.34
CA THR A 233 -1.20 0.86 -20.67
C THR A 233 -0.21 -0.24 -21.05
N ARG A 234 0.49 -0.05 -22.15
CA ARG A 234 1.62 -0.88 -22.59
C ARG A 234 2.96 -0.17 -22.39
N TRP A 235 4.03 -0.95 -22.24
CA TRP A 235 5.39 -0.46 -22.29
C TRP A 235 5.63 0.35 -23.57
N GLY A 236 6.26 1.52 -23.43
CA GLY A 236 6.45 2.49 -24.52
C GLY A 236 5.23 3.35 -24.84
N TYR A 237 4.10 3.19 -24.13
CA TYR A 237 2.89 4.00 -24.26
C TYR A 237 2.33 3.99 -25.69
N ASP A 238 2.00 5.17 -26.25
CA ASP A 238 1.52 5.34 -27.62
C ASP A 238 2.54 4.81 -28.66
N ALA A 239 3.84 4.98 -28.39
CA ALA A 239 4.91 4.46 -29.25
C ALA A 239 5.14 2.95 -29.11
N GLY A 240 4.58 2.33 -28.06
CA GLY A 240 4.59 0.88 -27.88
C GLY A 240 3.77 0.17 -28.97
N THR A 241 4.09 -1.09 -29.25
CA THR A 241 3.39 -1.87 -30.30
C THR A 241 2.78 -3.16 -29.78
N SER A 242 2.92 -3.45 -28.49
CA SER A 242 2.31 -4.61 -27.87
C SER A 242 0.79 -4.39 -27.73
N SER A 243 0.02 -5.48 -27.77
CA SER A 243 -1.44 -5.44 -27.72
C SER A 243 -1.99 -6.74 -27.17
N GLY A 244 -3.19 -6.69 -26.62
CA GLY A 244 -3.86 -7.85 -26.04
C GLY A 244 -4.83 -7.48 -24.93
N SER A 245 -5.58 -8.48 -24.50
CA SER A 245 -6.45 -8.39 -23.34
C SER A 245 -5.65 -8.56 -22.05
N PHE A 246 -6.15 -7.94 -20.98
CA PHE A 246 -5.57 -8.03 -19.65
C PHE A 246 -6.65 -8.12 -18.59
N LEU A 247 -6.27 -8.64 -17.43
CA LEU A 247 -7.00 -8.60 -16.18
C LEU A 247 -6.34 -7.57 -15.27
N ILE A 248 -7.09 -6.58 -14.78
CA ILE A 248 -6.65 -5.68 -13.72
C ILE A 248 -7.31 -6.05 -12.40
N GLU A 249 -6.54 -6.08 -11.33
CA GLU A 249 -7.00 -6.38 -9.98
C GLU A 249 -6.40 -5.38 -8.99
N LEU A 250 -7.21 -4.93 -8.04
CA LEU A 250 -6.80 -4.07 -6.93
C LEU A 250 -7.09 -4.80 -5.62
N THR A 251 -6.07 -4.99 -4.80
CA THR A 251 -6.18 -5.64 -3.48
C THR A 251 -5.66 -4.72 -2.38
N GLU A 252 -6.17 -4.91 -1.17
CA GLU A 252 -5.68 -4.25 0.04
C GLU A 252 -4.87 -5.25 0.88
N ILE A 253 -3.74 -4.80 1.41
CA ILE A 253 -2.96 -5.55 2.39
C ILE A 253 -3.60 -5.34 3.76
N PRO A 254 -4.05 -6.42 4.44
CA PRO A 254 -4.72 -6.29 5.73
C PRO A 254 -3.80 -5.60 6.75
N PRO A 255 -4.26 -4.54 7.45
CA PRO A 255 -3.42 -3.74 8.35
C PRO A 255 -2.71 -4.52 9.46
N GLU A 256 -3.30 -5.63 9.92
CA GLU A 256 -2.73 -6.53 10.93
C GLU A 256 -1.49 -7.33 10.46
N THR A 257 -1.30 -7.43 9.13
CA THR A 257 -0.11 -8.06 8.54
C THR A 257 1.07 -7.10 8.39
N LEU A 258 0.81 -5.79 8.54
CA LEU A 258 1.81 -4.74 8.47
C LEU A 258 2.60 -4.62 9.78
N GLY A 259 3.67 -3.83 9.74
CA GLY A 259 4.47 -3.48 10.91
C GLY A 259 5.42 -4.59 11.36
N THR A 260 5.66 -5.63 10.57
CA THR A 260 6.64 -6.68 10.91
C THR A 260 8.09 -6.26 10.64
N ARG A 261 8.28 -5.20 9.85
CA ARG A 261 9.56 -4.58 9.51
C ARG A 261 9.41 -3.05 9.45
N PRO A 262 10.51 -2.28 9.53
CA PRO A 262 10.45 -0.82 9.35
C PRO A 262 9.89 -0.41 7.98
N THR A 263 10.22 -1.18 6.92
CA THR A 263 9.82 -0.86 5.53
C THR A 263 8.34 -1.13 5.23
N ASN A 264 7.63 -1.86 6.08
CA ASN A 264 6.18 -2.08 5.98
C ASN A 264 5.45 -1.58 7.23
N ALA A 265 5.99 -0.57 7.90
CA ALA A 265 5.41 0.00 9.10
C ALA A 265 3.95 0.43 8.88
N ARG A 266 3.08 0.12 9.85
CA ARG A 266 1.67 0.45 9.78
C ARG A 266 1.48 1.96 10.02
N PHE A 267 0.72 2.63 9.15
CA PHE A 267 0.46 4.06 9.34
C PHE A 267 -0.43 4.33 10.57
N MET A 268 -0.16 5.43 11.26
CA MET A 268 -0.99 6.00 12.31
C MET A 268 -1.07 7.52 12.14
N ALA A 269 -2.28 8.07 12.20
CA ALA A 269 -2.51 9.49 12.36
C ALA A 269 -2.41 9.89 13.85
N TYR A 270 -2.40 11.19 14.11
CA TYR A 270 -2.63 11.69 15.46
C TYR A 270 -4.06 11.38 15.90
N ASP A 271 -4.20 11.11 17.19
CA ASP A 271 -5.40 10.69 17.89
C ASP A 271 -5.90 9.28 17.52
N ASP A 272 -5.10 8.50 16.79
CA ASP A 272 -5.38 7.10 16.51
C ASP A 272 -5.02 6.19 17.69
N THR A 273 -5.86 5.17 17.89
CA THR A 273 -5.56 3.99 18.70
C THR A 273 -5.63 2.74 17.81
N VAL A 274 -4.56 1.95 17.79
CA VAL A 274 -4.43 0.74 16.98
C VAL A 274 -4.17 -0.47 17.86
N ALA A 275 -4.94 -1.54 17.66
CA ALA A 275 -4.67 -2.85 18.24
C ALA A 275 -3.65 -3.63 17.42
N SER A 276 -2.76 -4.37 18.11
CA SER A 276 -1.78 -5.26 17.51
C SER A 276 -1.36 -6.34 18.52
N GLN A 277 -0.56 -7.30 18.08
CA GLN A 277 -0.05 -8.39 18.92
C GLN A 277 1.46 -8.54 18.78
N ILE A 278 2.10 -9.12 19.79
CA ILE A 278 3.48 -9.60 19.76
C ILE A 278 3.51 -11.04 20.28
N ASP A 279 4.28 -11.87 19.59
CA ASP A 279 4.45 -13.30 19.86
C ASP A 279 5.93 -13.68 19.66
N ASN A 280 6.21 -14.98 19.53
CA ASN A 280 7.58 -15.49 19.38
C ASN A 280 8.10 -15.36 17.95
N GLU A 281 7.21 -15.33 16.97
CA GLU A 281 7.50 -15.12 15.56
C GLU A 281 7.82 -13.65 15.28
N ILE A 282 7.10 -12.74 15.95
CA ILE A 282 7.18 -11.30 15.72
C ILE A 282 7.24 -10.57 17.07
N SER A 283 8.48 -10.40 17.54
CA SER A 283 8.82 -9.79 18.84
C SER A 283 8.75 -8.25 18.88
N ILE A 284 8.57 -7.61 17.72
CA ILE A 284 8.53 -6.15 17.55
C ILE A 284 7.55 -5.78 16.44
N ARG A 285 6.78 -4.71 16.64
CA ARG A 285 5.91 -4.09 15.65
C ARG A 285 6.32 -2.65 15.39
N PHE A 286 6.28 -2.27 14.12
CA PHE A 286 6.62 -0.93 13.64
C PHE A 286 5.38 -0.21 13.12
N PHE A 287 5.22 1.02 13.58
CA PHE A 287 4.20 1.96 13.14
C PHE A 287 4.90 3.21 12.63
N GLN A 288 4.29 3.92 11.70
CA GLN A 288 4.82 5.16 11.15
C GLN A 288 3.79 6.27 11.17
N PHE A 289 4.26 7.51 11.34
CA PHE A 289 3.42 8.70 11.30
C PHE A 289 4.20 9.86 10.68
N ASP A 290 3.49 10.76 10.03
CA ASP A 290 4.07 12.01 9.53
C ASP A 290 3.95 13.07 10.62
N ALA A 291 5.02 13.85 10.81
CA ALA A 291 5.06 14.91 11.80
C ALA A 291 5.84 16.13 11.28
N THR A 292 5.46 17.28 11.81
CA THR A 292 6.16 18.54 11.59
C THR A 292 7.11 18.79 12.76
N ARG A 293 8.22 19.45 12.49
CA ARG A 293 9.10 19.99 13.51
C ARG A 293 8.31 20.78 14.54
N GLY A 294 8.65 20.62 15.81
CA GLY A 294 7.98 21.26 16.93
C GLY A 294 6.70 20.55 17.39
N ASP A 295 6.13 19.62 16.61
CA ASP A 295 4.96 18.85 17.03
C ASP A 295 5.27 18.13 18.36
N VAL A 296 4.34 18.19 19.30
CA VAL A 296 4.47 17.50 20.58
C VAL A 296 3.59 16.27 20.53
N ILE A 297 4.23 15.11 20.70
CA ILE A 297 3.56 13.81 20.66
C ILE A 297 3.66 13.09 22.00
N SER A 298 2.63 12.32 22.32
CA SER A 298 2.66 11.29 23.34
C SER A 298 2.15 10.00 22.74
N ALA A 299 2.92 8.93 22.89
CA ALA A 299 2.48 7.61 22.50
C ALA A 299 2.47 6.67 23.71
N VAL A 300 1.45 5.83 23.80
CA VAL A 300 1.24 4.89 24.90
C VAL A 300 0.93 3.51 24.30
N ALA A 301 1.74 2.53 24.65
CA ALA A 301 1.50 1.12 24.36
C ALA A 301 1.00 0.43 25.64
N SER A 302 -0.25 -0.05 25.64
CA SER A 302 -0.90 -0.71 26.78
C SER A 302 -1.21 -2.17 26.46
N ARG A 303 -0.85 -3.09 27.36
CA ARG A 303 -1.21 -4.51 27.27
C ARG A 303 -2.72 -4.66 27.39
N GLU A 304 -3.31 -5.42 26.46
CA GLU A 304 -4.73 -5.81 26.50
C GLU A 304 -4.88 -7.25 27.01
N THR A 305 -4.05 -8.16 26.50
CA THR A 305 -4.11 -9.59 26.85
C THR A 305 -2.72 -10.21 26.98
N GLY A 306 -2.64 -11.43 27.50
CA GLY A 306 -1.38 -12.15 27.66
C GLY A 306 -0.52 -11.61 28.81
N ASN A 307 0.81 -11.71 28.64
CA ASN A 307 1.79 -11.29 29.64
C ASN A 307 2.82 -10.29 29.08
N ILE A 308 2.58 -9.75 27.89
CA ILE A 308 3.47 -8.78 27.23
C ILE A 308 3.79 -7.61 28.16
N SER A 309 5.08 -7.36 28.40
CA SER A 309 5.54 -6.11 28.99
C SER A 309 6.03 -5.21 27.84
N PRO A 310 5.20 -4.29 27.32
CA PRO A 310 5.55 -3.53 26.11
C PRO A 310 6.70 -2.56 26.38
N GLN A 311 7.54 -2.34 25.38
CA GLN A 311 8.59 -1.31 25.33
C GLN A 311 8.37 -0.48 24.07
N LEU A 312 8.24 0.83 24.24
CA LEU A 312 7.96 1.77 23.16
C LEU A 312 9.20 2.59 22.84
N SER A 313 9.52 2.75 21.55
CA SER A 313 10.61 3.62 21.10
C SER A 313 10.14 4.51 19.96
N LEU A 314 10.48 5.80 20.02
CA LEU A 314 10.38 6.73 18.90
C LEU A 314 11.72 6.78 18.18
N LEU A 315 11.69 6.57 16.87
CA LEU A 315 12.87 6.47 16.02
C LEU A 315 12.70 7.35 14.78
N TYR A 316 13.82 7.78 14.22
CA TYR A 316 13.87 8.25 12.83
C TYR A 316 13.68 7.06 11.86
N MET A 317 13.42 7.33 10.58
CA MET A 317 13.28 6.27 9.56
C MET A 317 14.57 5.45 9.35
N ASP A 318 15.73 5.98 9.74
CA ASP A 318 17.03 5.28 9.73
C ASP A 318 17.27 4.41 10.99
N LEU A 319 16.25 4.28 11.86
CA LEU A 319 16.24 3.53 13.12
C LEU A 319 17.05 4.12 14.26
N ARG A 320 17.61 5.33 14.11
CA ARG A 320 18.22 6.04 15.23
C ARG A 320 17.15 6.41 16.27
N PRO A 321 17.37 6.14 17.57
CA PRO A 321 16.38 6.48 18.60
C PRO A 321 16.34 7.98 18.92
N ILE A 322 15.13 8.48 19.16
CA ILE A 322 14.83 9.82 19.68
C ILE A 322 14.46 9.73 21.16
N SER A 323 13.53 8.84 21.47
CA SER A 323 13.02 8.63 22.83
C SER A 323 12.70 7.16 23.02
N VAL A 324 12.96 6.64 24.22
CA VAL A 324 12.65 5.25 24.57
C VAL A 324 11.85 5.26 25.87
N GLY A 325 10.64 4.75 25.80
CA GLY A 325 9.78 4.51 26.94
C GLY A 325 10.25 3.25 27.65
N THR A 326 10.94 3.42 28.78
CA THR A 326 11.42 2.27 29.54
C THR A 326 10.32 1.74 30.46
N THR A 327 10.02 0.45 30.35
CA THR A 327 9.20 -0.30 31.29
C THR A 327 10.05 -1.37 31.97
N GLY A 328 9.79 -1.60 33.26
CA GLY A 328 10.30 -2.76 33.97
C GLY A 328 9.48 -4.02 33.68
N SER A 329 10.00 -5.19 34.05
CA SER A 329 9.27 -6.46 33.97
C SER A 329 7.92 -6.39 34.68
N GLY A 330 6.83 -6.82 34.03
CA GLY A 330 5.49 -6.89 34.61
C GLY A 330 4.65 -5.62 34.50
N GLN A 331 5.20 -4.53 33.97
CA GLN A 331 4.44 -3.32 33.66
C GLN A 331 3.45 -3.58 32.52
N GLU A 332 2.28 -2.97 32.61
CA GLU A 332 1.22 -3.11 31.60
C GLU A 332 1.33 -2.05 30.49
N GLU A 333 2.03 -0.95 30.75
CA GLU A 333 2.06 0.20 29.85
C GLU A 333 3.47 0.76 29.66
N SER A 334 3.78 1.20 28.44
CA SER A 334 4.96 1.97 28.09
C SER A 334 4.55 3.28 27.44
N ARG A 335 5.15 4.39 27.87
CA ARG A 335 4.84 5.73 27.37
C ARG A 335 6.09 6.45 26.92
N ILE A 336 5.94 7.23 25.86
CA ILE A 336 6.87 8.28 25.46
C ILE A 336 6.13 9.63 25.37
N SER A 337 6.90 10.69 25.57
CA SER A 337 6.52 12.06 25.19
C SER A 337 7.75 12.70 24.55
N ALA A 338 7.57 13.38 23.43
CA ALA A 338 8.67 14.00 22.69
C ALA A 338 8.19 15.20 21.87
N THR A 339 9.09 16.16 21.68
CA THR A 339 8.96 17.22 20.68
C THR A 339 9.68 16.76 19.42
N ILE A 340 9.00 16.86 18.27
CA ILE A 340 9.52 16.40 16.99
C ILE A 340 10.62 17.35 16.49
N PRO A 341 11.82 16.83 16.19
CA PRO A 341 12.99 17.68 15.93
C PRO A 341 13.04 18.25 14.51
N GLU A 342 12.46 17.56 13.53
CA GLU A 342 12.50 17.93 12.12
C GLU A 342 11.21 17.55 11.39
N ASN A 343 10.97 18.12 10.21
CA ASN A 343 9.83 17.72 9.39
C ASN A 343 10.13 16.36 8.79
N GLY A 344 9.19 15.43 8.88
CA GLY A 344 9.34 14.17 8.19
C GLY A 344 8.46 13.06 8.75
N ARG A 345 8.87 11.83 8.41
CA ARG A 345 8.22 10.63 8.88
C ARG A 345 9.04 10.01 10.00
N TYR A 346 8.34 9.43 10.98
CA TYR A 346 8.94 8.81 12.15
C TYR A 346 8.37 7.42 12.36
N LEU A 347 9.12 6.60 13.11
CA LEU A 347 8.71 5.27 13.52
C LEU A 347 8.39 5.23 15.02
N LEU A 348 7.30 4.57 15.35
CA LEU A 348 7.07 4.01 16.69
C LEU A 348 7.33 2.51 16.61
N ALA A 349 8.23 2.04 17.46
CA ALA A 349 8.52 0.62 17.61
C ALA A 349 7.98 0.14 18.97
N VAL A 350 7.06 -0.82 18.94
CA VAL A 350 6.60 -1.53 20.14
C VAL A 350 7.24 -2.91 20.14
N SER A 351 8.00 -3.23 21.17
CA SER A 351 8.58 -4.55 21.38
C SER A 351 8.17 -5.12 22.73
N ARG A 352 8.40 -6.41 22.95
CA ARG A 352 8.37 -7.00 24.30
C ARG A 352 9.62 -6.63 25.09
N PHE A 353 9.55 -6.67 26.43
CA PHE A 353 10.71 -6.52 27.30
C PHE A 353 11.86 -7.46 26.90
N ARG A 354 13.07 -6.91 26.71
CA ARG A 354 14.27 -7.59 26.15
C ARG A 354 14.17 -7.94 24.65
N GLY A 355 13.20 -7.39 23.93
CA GLY A 355 13.06 -7.55 22.48
C GLY A 355 13.00 -9.03 22.06
N ALA A 356 13.85 -9.41 21.10
CA ALA A 356 13.88 -10.77 20.58
C ALA A 356 14.21 -11.83 21.65
N GLU A 357 15.02 -11.50 22.66
CA GLU A 357 15.39 -12.39 23.77
C GLU A 357 14.31 -12.49 24.86
N GLY A 358 13.32 -11.59 24.82
CA GLY A 358 12.15 -11.66 25.70
C GLY A 358 11.30 -12.91 25.42
N THR A 359 10.39 -13.24 26.32
CA THR A 359 9.46 -14.38 26.16
C THR A 359 8.01 -14.00 26.43
N SER A 360 7.73 -12.72 26.67
CA SER A 360 6.37 -12.25 26.91
C SER A 360 5.65 -12.02 25.58
N GLU A 361 4.37 -12.33 25.54
CA GLU A 361 3.50 -12.30 24.35
C GLU A 361 2.09 -11.83 24.73
N GLY A 362 1.32 -11.40 23.74
CA GLY A 362 -0.05 -10.93 23.94
C GLY A 362 -0.42 -9.78 23.02
N GLU A 363 -1.67 -9.35 23.15
CA GLU A 363 -2.20 -8.19 22.44
C GLU A 363 -1.93 -6.90 23.21
N PHE A 364 -1.74 -5.81 22.46
CA PHE A 364 -1.58 -4.47 22.99
C PHE A 364 -2.34 -3.46 22.12
N SER A 365 -2.73 -2.35 22.73
CA SER A 365 -3.15 -1.14 22.03
C SER A 365 -2.00 -0.14 22.00
N LEU A 366 -1.82 0.55 20.87
CA LEU A 366 -0.92 1.69 20.74
C LEU A 366 -1.77 2.92 20.42
N THR A 367 -1.72 3.91 21.30
CA THR A 367 -2.35 5.21 21.09
C THR A 367 -1.28 6.24 20.78
N LEU A 368 -1.49 7.06 19.74
CA LEU A 368 -0.64 8.20 19.40
C LEU A 368 -1.46 9.48 19.49
N ILE A 369 -1.16 10.32 20.48
CA ILE A 369 -1.73 11.66 20.60
C ILE A 369 -0.67 12.65 20.12
N GLY A 370 -1.05 13.59 19.25
CA GLY A 370 -0.16 14.61 18.74
C GLY A 370 -0.86 15.95 18.66
N ARG A 371 -0.12 17.03 18.94
CA ARG A 371 -0.56 18.39 18.66
C ARG A 371 0.52 19.13 17.90
N GLN A 372 0.10 20.06 17.06
CA GLN A 372 1.06 20.89 16.35
C GLN A 372 1.92 21.71 17.30
N GLY A 373 3.18 21.86 16.93
CA GLY A 373 4.10 22.72 17.65
C GLY A 373 3.61 24.16 17.70
N ILE A 374 3.86 24.83 18.81
CA ILE A 374 3.60 26.27 18.91
C ILE A 374 4.59 26.99 17.97
N GLY A 375 4.15 28.04 17.28
CA GLY A 375 5.03 28.79 16.36
C GLY A 375 5.29 28.13 15.00
N GLY A 376 4.45 27.19 14.57
CA GLY A 376 4.42 26.72 13.16
C GLY A 376 5.63 25.91 12.71
N GLY A 377 6.36 25.31 13.66
CA GLY A 377 7.56 24.50 13.41
C GLY A 377 8.87 25.27 13.33
N ASP A 378 8.84 26.60 13.52
CA ASP A 378 10.03 27.44 13.61
C ASP A 378 10.79 27.23 14.94
N ALA A 379 10.14 26.70 15.97
CA ALA A 379 10.73 26.50 17.29
C ALA A 379 10.31 25.19 17.94
N LEU A 380 11.10 24.73 18.91
CA LEU A 380 10.84 23.55 19.72
C LEU A 380 10.23 23.94 21.07
N GLU A 381 9.16 23.28 21.48
CA GLU A 381 8.57 23.50 22.81
C GLU A 381 9.50 22.97 23.92
N ILE A 382 9.71 23.80 24.95
CA ILE A 382 10.39 23.46 26.20
C ILE A 382 9.53 23.89 27.39
N VAL A 383 9.57 23.13 28.48
CA VAL A 383 8.82 23.43 29.72
C VAL A 383 9.78 23.74 30.86
N TYR A 384 9.27 24.32 31.95
CA TYR A 384 10.06 24.49 33.17
C TYR A 384 10.61 23.15 33.67
N GLU A 385 11.82 23.22 34.22
CA GLU A 385 12.64 22.09 34.69
C GLU A 385 13.12 21.14 33.60
N ALA A 386 12.87 21.44 32.32
CA ALA A 386 13.36 20.63 31.22
C ALA A 386 14.86 20.88 30.96
N GLN A 387 15.54 19.80 30.58
CA GLN A 387 16.86 19.83 29.96
C GLN A 387 16.77 19.17 28.59
N VAL A 388 17.22 19.88 27.57
CA VAL A 388 17.28 19.40 26.18
C VAL A 388 18.72 19.47 25.67
N THR A 389 19.04 18.72 24.64
CA THR A 389 20.33 18.81 23.95
C THR A 389 20.13 19.20 22.49
N GLY A 390 21.12 19.86 21.92
CA GLY A 390 21.12 20.28 20.52
C GLY A 390 22.52 20.36 19.95
N ILE A 391 22.62 20.66 18.65
CA ILE A 391 23.88 20.84 17.92
C ILE A 391 23.83 22.19 17.21
N ILE A 392 24.92 22.94 17.34
CA ILE A 392 25.16 24.14 16.53
C ILE A 392 26.32 23.84 15.58
N ASP A 393 26.11 24.06 14.28
CA ASP A 393 27.11 23.79 13.24
C ASP A 393 27.02 24.82 12.09
N SER A 394 27.71 24.57 10.98
CA SER A 394 27.69 25.48 9.83
C SER A 394 26.34 25.56 9.12
N ALA A 395 25.52 24.50 9.19
CA ALA A 395 24.19 24.45 8.59
C ALA A 395 23.13 25.01 9.56
N HIS A 396 23.33 24.84 10.87
CA HIS A 396 22.41 25.24 11.93
C HIS A 396 23.13 26.14 12.93
N ALA A 397 23.13 27.45 12.67
CA ALA A 397 23.84 28.43 13.50
C ALA A 397 23.12 28.77 14.82
N SER A 398 21.84 28.41 14.93
CA SER A 398 20.95 28.71 16.05
C SER A 398 19.82 27.70 16.10
N GLU A 399 19.26 27.53 17.29
CA GLU A 399 18.05 26.78 17.57
C GLU A 399 17.12 27.63 18.43
N THR A 400 15.83 27.65 18.09
CA THR A 400 14.81 28.41 18.82
C THR A 400 13.95 27.45 19.64
N TYR A 401 13.83 27.74 20.92
CA TYR A 401 12.90 27.10 21.83
C TYR A 401 11.80 28.06 22.25
N ILE A 402 10.64 27.54 22.62
CA ILE A 402 9.52 28.32 23.11
C ILE A 402 8.92 27.71 24.37
N PHE A 403 8.47 28.58 25.28
CA PHE A 403 7.81 28.17 26.51
C PHE A 403 6.73 29.19 26.89
N LEU A 404 5.71 28.74 27.63
CA LEU A 404 4.73 29.61 28.26
C LEU A 404 5.24 30.00 29.64
N GLY A 405 5.23 31.30 29.95
CA GLY A 405 5.60 31.82 31.26
C GLY A 405 4.57 32.80 31.82
N GLU A 406 4.56 32.92 33.15
CA GLU A 406 3.68 33.85 33.87
C GLU A 406 4.44 35.13 34.26
N GLU A 407 3.73 36.25 34.33
CA GLU A 407 4.26 37.52 34.80
C GLU A 407 4.87 37.35 36.19
N GLY A 408 6.11 37.82 36.34
CA GLY A 408 6.81 37.76 37.60
C GLY A 408 7.57 36.46 37.85
N ASP A 409 7.43 35.43 37.01
CA ASP A 409 8.25 34.23 37.08
C ASP A 409 9.73 34.58 37.00
N LEU A 410 10.54 33.98 37.87
CA LEU A 410 11.98 34.11 37.86
C LEU A 410 12.57 32.91 37.12
N VAL A 411 13.03 33.13 35.89
CA VAL A 411 13.58 32.06 35.06
C VAL A 411 15.10 32.10 35.04
N THR A 412 15.72 30.93 35.13
CA THR A 412 17.14 30.73 34.83
C THR A 412 17.27 29.82 33.62
N ILE A 413 17.94 30.32 32.59
CA ILE A 413 18.22 29.60 31.35
C ILE A 413 19.72 29.40 31.27
N THR A 414 20.16 28.15 31.13
CA THR A 414 21.60 27.82 31.01
C THR A 414 21.82 27.02 29.75
N MET A 415 22.77 27.45 28.91
CA MET A 415 23.25 26.75 27.73
C MET A 415 24.71 26.37 27.96
N GLN A 416 25.01 25.08 27.99
CA GLN A 416 26.37 24.58 28.23
C GLN A 416 26.88 23.84 27.01
N ARG A 417 28.11 24.12 26.60
CA ARG A 417 28.79 23.34 25.57
C ARG A 417 29.10 21.94 26.11
N LEU A 418 28.68 20.92 25.39
CA LEU A 418 29.00 19.52 25.67
C LEU A 418 30.21 19.02 24.87
N ASP A 419 30.40 19.55 23.65
CA ASP A 419 31.49 19.15 22.75
C ASP A 419 31.90 20.29 21.80
N GLY A 420 33.02 20.14 21.12
CA GLY A 420 33.50 21.06 20.08
C GLY A 420 34.09 22.34 20.64
N ASN A 421 33.99 23.42 19.87
CA ASN A 421 34.49 24.75 20.21
C ASN A 421 33.37 25.79 20.32
N LEU A 422 32.12 25.35 20.47
CA LEU A 422 30.94 26.21 20.55
C LEU A 422 31.13 27.35 21.56
N ASP A 423 30.90 28.57 21.11
CA ASP A 423 30.87 29.76 21.94
C ASP A 423 29.39 30.14 22.09
N CYS A 424 28.80 29.90 23.27
CA CYS A 424 27.35 29.88 23.43
C CYS A 424 26.77 31.31 23.45
N LEU A 425 25.55 31.47 22.95
CA LEU A 425 24.77 32.70 23.08
C LEU A 425 23.31 32.36 23.32
N LEU A 426 22.80 32.85 24.45
CA LEU A 426 21.38 32.81 24.79
C LEU A 426 20.77 34.17 24.53
N THR A 427 19.67 34.20 23.79
CA THR A 427 18.81 35.38 23.67
C THR A 427 17.40 35.00 24.10
N LEU A 428 16.86 35.66 25.12
CA LEU A 428 15.45 35.56 25.51
C LEU A 428 14.67 36.69 24.84
N GLN A 429 13.57 36.34 24.18
CA GLN A 429 12.72 37.25 23.42
C GLN A 429 11.25 37.09 23.87
N ASP A 430 10.45 38.15 23.67
CA ASP A 430 9.00 38.08 23.83
C ASP A 430 8.29 37.40 22.64
N GLU A 431 6.96 37.31 22.69
CA GLU A 431 6.14 36.67 21.65
C GLU A 431 6.33 37.29 20.24
N THR A 432 6.69 38.57 20.19
CA THR A 432 6.91 39.32 18.93
C THR A 432 8.31 39.12 18.35
N GLY A 433 9.18 38.41 19.07
CA GLY A 433 10.60 38.25 18.74
C GLY A 433 11.48 39.41 19.19
N LYS A 434 10.96 40.34 20.01
CA LYS A 434 11.79 41.42 20.57
C LYS A 434 12.66 40.85 21.68
N GLN A 435 13.96 41.08 21.56
CA GLN A 435 14.94 40.71 22.57
C GLN A 435 14.67 41.42 23.91
N LEU A 436 14.55 40.62 24.97
CA LEU A 436 14.40 41.06 26.35
C LEU A 436 15.74 41.10 27.08
N ILE A 437 16.53 40.03 26.93
CA ILE A 437 17.86 39.89 27.52
C ILE A 437 18.68 38.87 26.72
N PHE A 438 20.00 38.98 26.78
CA PHE A 438 20.91 37.99 26.21
C PHE A 438 22.13 37.81 27.10
N ASN A 439 22.83 36.70 26.92
CA ASN A 439 24.11 36.41 27.57
C ASN A 439 24.95 35.54 26.63
N ASP A 440 26.25 35.77 26.55
CA ASP A 440 27.22 34.97 25.80
C ASP A 440 28.10 34.14 26.73
N ASP A 441 28.64 34.74 27.79
CA ASP A 441 29.54 34.04 28.73
C ASP A 441 28.96 33.97 30.15
N ILE A 442 29.08 32.83 30.84
CA ILE A 442 28.78 32.68 32.28
C ILE A 442 29.82 33.45 33.09
N GLU A 443 31.07 33.40 32.65
CA GLU A 443 32.18 34.17 33.17
C GLU A 443 32.96 34.75 32.00
N GLN A 444 32.85 36.06 31.82
CA GLN A 444 33.33 36.78 30.64
C GLN A 444 34.79 36.44 30.29
N GLY A 445 35.00 35.88 29.10
CA GLY A 445 36.33 35.50 28.60
C GLY A 445 36.97 34.28 29.30
N VAL A 446 36.24 33.59 30.17
CA VAL A 446 36.72 32.41 30.91
C VAL A 446 35.88 31.18 30.58
N VAL A 447 34.56 31.30 30.67
CA VAL A 447 33.61 30.21 30.42
C VAL A 447 32.60 30.64 29.37
N GLN A 448 32.78 30.12 28.15
CA GLN A 448 31.94 30.35 26.95
C GLN A 448 30.60 29.59 26.96
N ASP A 449 30.21 29.06 28.11
CA ASP A 449 28.82 28.65 28.34
C ASP A 449 28.00 29.91 28.58
N SER A 450 26.69 29.88 28.32
CA SER A 450 25.83 31.05 28.54
C SER A 450 24.80 30.82 29.63
N ARG A 451 24.49 31.85 30.42
CA ARG A 451 23.42 31.80 31.41
C ARG A 451 22.70 33.13 31.59
N ILE A 452 21.38 33.10 31.43
CA ILE A 452 20.49 34.16 31.89
C ILE A 452 20.02 33.76 33.30
N SER A 453 20.45 34.47 34.34
CA SER A 453 20.14 34.13 35.73
C SER A 453 18.99 34.95 36.30
N ARG A 454 17.97 34.27 36.84
CA ARG A 454 16.85 34.87 37.62
C ARG A 454 16.18 36.05 36.92
N PHE A 455 15.97 35.93 35.61
CA PHE A 455 15.29 36.97 34.85
C PHE A 455 13.80 36.96 35.19
N ARG A 456 13.25 38.12 35.53
CA ARG A 456 11.82 38.27 35.85
C ARG A 456 11.03 38.48 34.56
N LEU A 457 10.12 37.57 34.24
CA LEU A 457 9.26 37.68 33.08
C LEU A 457 8.33 38.91 33.22
N PRO A 458 8.26 39.80 32.22
CA PRO A 458 7.52 41.05 32.30
C PRO A 458 6.01 40.92 32.10
N ALA A 459 5.52 39.80 31.59
CA ALA A 459 4.10 39.56 31.30
C ALA A 459 3.78 38.05 31.22
N ASP A 460 2.51 37.69 31.32
CA ASP A 460 2.04 36.36 30.92
C ASP A 460 2.18 36.20 29.40
N GLY A 461 2.62 35.03 28.94
CA GLY A 461 2.57 34.71 27.51
C GLY A 461 3.66 33.77 27.01
N LEU A 462 3.82 33.76 25.69
CA LEU A 462 4.82 32.96 25.00
C LEU A 462 6.18 33.69 24.97
N TYR A 463 7.23 32.97 25.33
CA TYR A 463 8.61 33.45 25.25
C TYR A 463 9.43 32.56 24.31
N ARG A 464 10.43 33.17 23.66
CA ARG A 464 11.36 32.48 22.76
C ARG A 464 12.78 32.51 23.33
N ILE A 465 13.44 31.38 23.33
CA ILE A 465 14.86 31.22 23.68
C ILE A 465 15.61 30.89 22.39
N GLU A 466 16.43 31.81 21.90
CA GLU A 466 17.38 31.52 20.82
C GLU A 466 18.69 31.04 21.46
N ALA A 467 19.00 29.76 21.29
CA ALA A 467 20.26 29.13 21.61
C ALA A 467 21.14 29.12 20.36
N SER A 468 22.24 29.85 20.36
CA SER A 468 23.07 30.05 19.17
C SER A 468 24.55 30.06 19.50
N ARG A 469 25.39 30.16 18.47
CA ARG A 469 26.77 30.60 18.67
C ARG A 469 26.87 32.13 18.78
N PHE A 470 27.88 32.64 19.49
CA PHE A 470 28.12 34.07 19.73
C PHE A 470 27.95 34.96 18.48
N ASP A 471 28.68 34.66 17.41
CA ASP A 471 28.61 35.42 16.15
C ASP A 471 27.47 34.98 15.21
N ARG A 472 26.53 34.16 15.71
CA ARG A 472 25.37 33.63 14.98
C ARG A 472 25.75 33.08 13.60
N ILE A 473 25.07 33.49 12.53
CA ILE A 473 25.32 32.97 11.17
C ILE A 473 26.72 33.32 10.64
N ALA A 474 27.35 34.38 11.16
CA ALA A 474 28.72 34.78 10.78
C ALA A 474 29.79 34.03 11.58
N GLY A 475 29.41 33.38 12.68
CA GLY A 475 30.31 32.62 13.54
C GLY A 475 30.77 31.31 12.91
N THR A 476 31.91 30.83 13.39
CA THR A 476 32.54 29.58 12.93
C THR A 476 32.64 28.51 14.02
N THR A 477 32.25 28.84 15.25
CA THR A 477 32.22 27.88 16.36
C THR A 477 31.06 26.89 16.17
N SER A 478 31.25 25.68 16.69
CA SER A 478 30.30 24.57 16.55
C SER A 478 30.46 23.56 17.67
N GLY A 479 29.41 22.81 17.96
CA GLY A 479 29.43 21.81 19.01
C GLY A 479 28.04 21.39 19.45
N ALA A 480 27.98 20.28 20.18
CA ALA A 480 26.79 19.88 20.91
C ALA A 480 26.64 20.74 22.18
N TYR A 481 25.41 21.00 22.60
CA TYR A 481 25.08 21.73 23.82
C TYR A 481 23.95 21.07 24.60
N SER A 482 23.87 21.38 25.90
CA SER A 482 22.66 21.19 26.72
C SER A 482 22.03 22.55 27.01
N LEU A 483 20.71 22.62 27.02
CA LEU A 483 19.92 23.78 27.42
C LEU A 483 19.00 23.37 28.55
N THR A 484 19.06 24.09 29.66
CA THR A 484 18.18 23.89 30.82
C THR A 484 17.36 25.15 31.08
N LEU A 485 16.06 24.99 31.30
CA LEU A 485 15.13 26.05 31.69
C LEU A 485 14.58 25.73 33.08
N VAL A 486 14.84 26.59 34.08
CA VAL A 486 14.40 26.42 35.47
C VAL A 486 13.52 27.59 35.90
N LYS A 487 12.40 27.32 36.57
CA LYS A 487 11.60 28.32 37.29
C LYS A 487 12.05 28.33 38.75
N GLU A 488 12.63 29.45 39.16
CA GLU A 488 13.06 29.65 40.55
C GLU A 488 11.90 30.18 41.41
N ASN A 489 11.83 29.67 42.65
CA ASN A 489 10.87 30.11 43.65
C ASN A 489 11.18 31.49 44.23
#